data_AF-A0A9Q8Q1Q1-F1
#
_entry.id   AF-A0A9Q8Q1Q1-F1
#
_cell.length_a   1.000
_cell.length_b   1.000
_cell.length_c   1.000
_cell.angle_alpha   90.00
_cell.angle_beta   90.00
_cell.angle_gamma   90.00
#
_symmetry.space_group_name_H-M   'P 1'
#
loop_
_entity.id
_entity.type
_entity.pdbx_description
1 polymer ?
#
loop_
_entity_poly.entity_id
_entity_poly.type
_entity_poly.pdbx_seq_one_letter_code
_entity_poly.pdbx_strand_id
1 'polypeptide(L)'
;MDLSISLDIELLEEMSIPSLIDIFSHMILTCESITHENEDAWYLTGDTLEEALQKKAFNQNTPTNLLKDIPYFDWMESIWANANKALNIKYTSSGLIYNLEFTIDDINYIKKML
;
A
#
# COMPACT_ATOMS: atom_id res chain seq x y z
N MET A 1 -9.53 1.74 -17.41
CA MET A 1 -10.52 1.11 -16.52
C MET A 1 -9.89 1.16 -15.17
N ASP A 2 -10.63 1.64 -14.18
CA ASP A 2 -10.08 1.82 -12.84
C ASP A 2 -10.66 0.73 -11.94
N LEU A 3 -9.84 0.13 -11.11
CA LEU A 3 -10.25 -0.88 -10.14
C LEU A 3 -10.04 -0.31 -8.76
N SER A 4 -11.13 -0.29 -7.97
CA SER A 4 -11.07 -0.02 -6.55
C SER A 4 -11.68 -1.20 -5.80
N ILE A 5 -10.91 -1.76 -4.87
CA ILE A 5 -11.35 -2.82 -3.96
C ILE A 5 -11.19 -2.28 -2.54
N SER A 6 -12.19 -2.49 -1.69
CA SER A 6 -12.13 -2.13 -0.28
C SER A 6 -12.58 -3.32 0.56
N LEU A 7 -11.87 -3.58 1.66
CA LEU A 7 -12.11 -4.69 2.56
C LEU A 7 -11.92 -4.23 4.00
N ASP A 8 -12.93 -4.47 4.85
CA ASP A 8 -12.77 -4.32 6.30
C ASP A 8 -12.16 -5.59 6.89
N ILE A 9 -11.14 -5.41 7.71
CA ILE A 9 -10.53 -6.48 8.50
C ILE A 9 -10.64 -6.13 9.98
N GLU A 10 -10.93 -7.12 10.81
CA GLU A 10 -10.88 -6.98 12.26
C GLU A 10 -9.60 -7.65 12.78
N LEU A 11 -8.81 -6.91 13.57
CA LEU A 11 -7.61 -7.41 14.22
C LEU A 11 -7.88 -7.78 15.67
N LEU A 12 -7.08 -8.70 16.21
CA LEU A 12 -7.14 -9.11 17.62
C LEU A 12 -6.51 -8.09 18.57
N GLU A 13 -5.61 -7.26 18.05
CA GLU A 13 -4.89 -6.21 18.77
C GLU A 13 -4.73 -4.97 17.87
N GLU A 14 -4.28 -3.87 18.47
CA GLU A 14 -3.98 -2.65 17.72
C GLU A 14 -2.88 -2.89 16.68
N MET A 15 -2.98 -2.20 15.55
CA MET A 15 -2.05 -2.32 14.44
C MET A 15 -0.62 -1.95 14.86
N SER A 16 0.23 -2.96 14.91
CA SER A 16 1.68 -2.81 15.08
C SER A 16 2.37 -2.60 13.72
N ILE A 17 3.57 -2.03 13.73
CA ILE A 17 4.36 -1.84 12.50
C ILE A 17 4.67 -3.16 11.78
N PRO A 18 5.04 -4.26 12.48
CA PRO A 18 5.16 -5.56 11.82
C PRO A 18 3.86 -6.01 11.14
N SER A 19 2.71 -5.83 11.79
CA SER A 19 1.41 -6.19 11.19
C SER A 19 1.08 -5.33 9.98
N LEU A 20 1.36 -4.03 10.04
CA LEU A 20 1.19 -3.11 8.92
C LEU A 20 2.04 -3.54 7.71
N ILE A 21 3.31 -3.88 7.96
CA ILE A 21 4.23 -4.38 6.93
C ILE A 21 3.69 -5.67 6.32
N ASP A 22 3.27 -6.62 7.16
CA ASP A 22 2.73 -7.90 6.70
C ASP A 22 1.49 -7.68 5.83
N ILE A 23 0.54 -6.83 6.26
CA ILE A 23 -0.66 -6.51 5.49
C ILE A 23 -0.30 -5.86 4.15
N PHE A 24 0.59 -4.86 4.14
CA PHE A 24 1.04 -4.24 2.89
C PHE A 24 1.72 -5.24 1.96
N SER A 25 2.56 -6.13 2.47
CA SER A 25 3.17 -7.20 1.65
C SER A 25 2.11 -8.07 0.98
N HIS A 26 1.04 -8.44 1.67
CA HIS A 26 -0.06 -9.22 1.08
C HIS A 26 -0.86 -8.39 0.06
N MET A 27 -1.11 -7.11 0.34
CA MET A 27 -1.79 -6.20 -0.59
C MET A 27 -0.97 -5.99 -1.87
N ILE A 28 0.36 -5.86 -1.77
CA ILE A 28 1.26 -5.75 -2.91
C ILE A 28 1.20 -7.04 -3.76
N LEU A 29 1.35 -8.22 -3.15
CA LEU A 29 1.26 -9.49 -3.89
C LEU A 29 -0.11 -9.68 -4.57
N THR A 30 -1.17 -9.23 -3.91
CA THR A 30 -2.52 -9.21 -4.50
C THR A 30 -2.55 -8.26 -5.71
N CYS A 31 -1.90 -7.10 -5.61
CA CYS A 31 -1.76 -6.15 -6.71
C CYS A 31 -1.09 -6.77 -7.94
N GLU A 32 0.05 -7.41 -7.71
CA GLU A 32 0.84 -8.06 -8.76
C GLU A 32 0.05 -9.20 -9.39
N SER A 33 -0.76 -9.94 -8.62
CA SER A 33 -1.61 -11.00 -9.16
C SER A 33 -2.75 -10.50 -10.06
N ILE A 34 -3.29 -9.31 -9.78
CA ILE A 34 -4.36 -8.68 -10.56
C ILE A 34 -3.79 -8.06 -11.83
N THR A 35 -2.67 -7.36 -11.71
CA THR A 35 -2.08 -6.55 -12.80
C THR A 35 -1.12 -7.35 -13.67
N HIS A 36 -0.54 -8.43 -13.16
CA HIS A 36 0.61 -9.12 -13.74
C HIS A 36 1.85 -8.22 -13.89
N GLU A 37 1.94 -7.14 -13.09
CA GLU A 37 3.05 -6.20 -13.07
C GLU A 37 3.72 -6.25 -11.70
N ASN A 38 5.05 -6.33 -11.69
CA ASN A 38 5.84 -6.20 -10.48
C ASN A 38 6.40 -4.79 -10.39
N GLU A 39 6.29 -4.18 -9.21
CA GLU A 39 6.79 -2.83 -8.98
C GLU A 39 8.19 -2.87 -8.36
N ASP A 40 9.12 -2.10 -8.93
CA ASP A 40 10.47 -1.99 -8.39
C ASP A 40 10.45 -1.39 -6.98
N ALA A 41 9.56 -0.46 -6.73
CA ALA A 41 9.42 0.19 -5.44
C ALA A 41 8.00 0.69 -5.18
N TRP A 42 7.63 0.66 -3.90
CA TRP A 42 6.47 1.35 -3.35
C TRP A 42 6.95 2.46 -2.44
N TYR A 43 6.27 3.60 -2.48
CA TYR A 43 6.67 4.82 -1.79
C TYR A 43 5.63 5.23 -0.76
N LEU A 44 6.07 5.74 0.39
CA LEU A 44 5.19 6.45 1.32
C LEU A 44 4.75 7.78 0.71
N THR A 45 3.68 8.35 1.25
CA THR A 45 3.26 9.71 0.89
C THR A 45 4.25 10.77 1.36
N GLY A 46 4.30 11.89 0.64
CA GLY A 46 5.06 13.08 1.00
C GLY A 46 4.31 14.34 0.58
N ASP A 47 4.73 15.49 1.10
CA ASP A 47 4.08 16.77 0.80
C ASP A 47 4.35 17.20 -0.65
N THR A 48 5.45 16.70 -1.23
CA THR A 48 5.82 16.89 -2.63
C THR A 48 6.18 15.57 -3.29
N LEU A 49 6.10 15.53 -4.63
CA LEU A 49 6.54 14.36 -5.40
C LEU A 49 8.04 14.07 -5.19
N GLU A 50 8.87 15.11 -5.15
CA GLU A 50 10.32 14.97 -4.92
C GLU A 50 10.60 14.29 -3.59
N GLU A 51 9.91 14.72 -2.53
CA GLU A 51 10.02 14.12 -1.21
C GLU A 51 9.50 12.67 -1.19
N ALA A 52 8.32 12.43 -1.76
CA ALA A 52 7.71 11.10 -1.79
C ALA A 52 8.60 10.08 -2.53
N LEU A 53 9.26 10.47 -3.62
CA LEU A 53 10.20 9.63 -4.35
C LEU A 53 11.47 9.26 -3.55
N GLN A 54 11.80 9.99 -2.48
CA GLN A 54 12.87 9.61 -1.55
C GLN A 54 12.39 8.64 -0.46
N LYS A 55 11.07 8.49 -0.27
CA LYS A 55 10.48 7.71 0.82
C LYS A 55 10.06 6.30 0.39
N LYS A 56 11.01 5.48 -0.06
CA LYS A 56 10.72 4.07 -0.42
C LYS A 56 10.25 3.28 0.80
N ALA A 57 9.02 2.78 0.78
CA ALA A 57 8.45 1.87 1.75
C ALA A 57 8.86 0.41 1.48
N PHE A 58 8.81 0.00 0.21
CA PHE A 58 9.26 -1.31 -0.26
C PHE A 58 10.20 -1.17 -1.46
N ASN A 59 11.14 -2.11 -1.57
CA ASN A 59 12.00 -2.30 -2.74
C ASN A 59 11.90 -3.77 -3.14
N GLN A 60 11.35 -4.05 -4.33
CA GLN A 60 11.12 -5.42 -4.81
C GLN A 60 10.43 -6.30 -3.75
N ASN A 61 9.29 -5.84 -3.24
CA ASN A 61 8.47 -6.50 -2.19
C ASN A 61 9.17 -6.69 -0.83
N THR A 62 10.37 -6.14 -0.64
CA THR A 62 11.07 -6.16 0.64
C THR A 62 10.86 -4.83 1.37
N PRO A 63 10.38 -4.83 2.63
CA PRO A 63 10.20 -3.60 3.40
C PRO A 63 11.56 -2.94 3.71
N THR A 64 11.64 -1.64 3.51
CA THR A 64 12.83 -0.84 3.81
C THR A 64 12.93 -0.52 5.31
N ASN A 65 14.09 -0.03 5.75
CA ASN A 65 14.25 0.45 7.13
C ASN A 65 13.35 1.67 7.40
N LEU A 66 13.10 2.51 6.39
CA LEU A 66 12.21 3.67 6.54
C LEU A 66 10.81 3.26 7.03
N LEU A 67 10.25 2.18 6.45
CA LEU A 67 8.95 1.66 6.89
C LEU A 67 9.04 0.91 8.23
N LYS A 68 10.14 0.20 8.50
CA LYS A 68 10.32 -0.54 9.77
C LYS A 68 10.52 0.38 10.96
N ASP A 69 11.11 1.54 10.74
CA ASP A 69 11.52 2.48 11.77
C ASP A 69 10.45 3.54 12.06
N ILE A 70 9.27 3.48 11.41
CA ILE A 70 8.15 4.36 11.79
C ILE A 70 7.74 4.08 13.24
N PRO A 71 7.43 5.11 14.04
CA PRO A 71 7.31 4.96 15.49
C PRO A 71 6.05 4.21 15.91
N TYR A 72 4.94 4.43 15.22
CA TYR A 72 3.64 3.78 15.43
C TYR A 72 2.73 4.02 14.22
N PHE A 73 1.72 3.17 14.06
CA PHE A 73 0.62 3.41 13.12
C PHE A 73 -0.37 4.38 13.77
N ASP A 74 -0.68 5.48 13.09
CA ASP A 74 -1.57 6.51 13.62
C ASP A 74 -3.04 6.19 13.32
N TRP A 75 -3.56 6.67 12.18
CA TRP A 75 -4.94 6.41 11.75
C TRP A 75 -5.03 5.98 10.29
N MET A 76 -4.01 6.27 9.49
CA MET A 76 -3.92 5.88 8.10
C MET A 76 -2.46 5.76 7.69
N GLU A 77 -2.16 4.77 6.86
CA GLU A 77 -0.92 4.71 6.11
C GLU A 77 -1.22 4.37 4.65
N SER A 78 -0.43 4.95 3.74
CA SER A 78 -0.63 4.82 2.31
C SER A 78 0.70 4.62 1.59
N ILE A 79 0.73 3.61 0.71
CA ILE A 79 1.84 3.41 -0.22
C ILE A 79 1.35 3.46 -1.67
N TRP A 80 2.21 3.94 -2.55
CA TRP A 80 1.89 4.09 -3.98
C TRP A 80 3.03 3.65 -4.89
N ALA A 81 2.70 3.27 -6.12
CA ALA A 81 3.64 2.86 -7.15
C ALA A 81 3.20 3.32 -8.56
N ASN A 82 4.18 3.60 -9.41
CA ASN A 82 4.04 3.93 -10.84
C ASN A 82 2.95 4.98 -11.19
N ALA A 83 2.66 5.90 -10.26
CA ALA A 83 1.60 6.92 -10.35
C ALA A 83 0.16 6.41 -10.53
N ASN A 84 -0.06 5.09 -10.62
CA ASN A 84 -1.37 4.51 -10.91
C ASN A 84 -1.82 3.42 -9.94
N LYS A 85 -0.99 3.05 -8.95
CA LYS A 85 -1.33 2.07 -7.91
C LYS A 85 -1.24 2.74 -6.55
N ALA A 86 -2.24 2.52 -5.71
CA ALA A 86 -2.24 2.96 -4.32
C ALA A 86 -2.85 1.90 -3.41
N LEU A 87 -2.24 1.70 -2.26
CA LEU A 87 -2.69 0.80 -1.20
C LEU A 87 -2.82 1.63 0.08
N ASN A 88 -4.00 1.63 0.68
CA ASN A 88 -4.26 2.38 1.90
C ASN A 88 -4.77 1.44 3.00
N ILE A 89 -4.36 1.72 4.23
CA ILE A 89 -4.85 1.06 5.43
C ILE A 89 -5.36 2.16 6.35
N LYS A 90 -6.65 2.13 6.69
CA LYS A 90 -7.31 3.18 7.48
C LYS A 90 -8.02 2.60 8.69
N TYR A 91 -7.82 3.21 9.84
CA TYR A 91 -8.60 2.89 11.03
C TYR A 91 -10.03 3.40 10.90
N THR A 92 -11.04 2.55 11.18
CA THR A 92 -12.46 2.87 10.91
C THR A 92 -13.18 3.56 12.07
N SER A 93 -12.46 4.00 13.11
CA SER A 93 -13.01 4.59 14.35
C SER A 93 -13.93 3.67 15.17
N SER A 94 -14.08 2.40 14.78
CA SER A 94 -14.91 1.40 15.43
C SER A 94 -14.10 0.15 15.78
N GLY A 95 -13.91 -0.11 17.08
CA GLY A 95 -13.20 -1.30 17.54
C GLY A 95 -11.77 -1.41 16.99
N LEU A 96 -11.34 -2.62 16.65
CA LEU A 96 -10.05 -2.93 16.00
C LEU A 96 -10.25 -3.22 14.50
N ILE A 97 -11.15 -2.47 13.86
CA ILE A 97 -11.50 -2.65 12.45
C ILE A 97 -10.72 -1.65 11.59
N TYR A 98 -10.06 -2.18 10.57
CA TYR A 98 -9.26 -1.43 9.60
C TYR A 98 -9.81 -1.66 8.20
N ASN A 99 -9.92 -0.60 7.44
CA ASN A 99 -10.30 -0.64 6.03
C ASN A 99 -9.04 -0.70 5.18
N LEU A 100 -8.92 -1.75 4.38
CA LEU A 100 -7.89 -1.91 3.36
C LEU A 100 -8.46 -1.42 2.04
N GLU A 101 -7.87 -0.39 1.45
CA GLU A 101 -8.24 0.10 0.13
C GLU A 101 -7.14 -0.19 -0.88
N PHE A 102 -7.58 -0.62 -2.04
CA PHE A 102 -6.74 -0.96 -3.16
C PHE A 102 -7.24 -0.20 -4.38
N THR A 103 -6.39 0.64 -4.97
CA THR A 103 -6.73 1.43 -6.15
C THR A 103 -5.71 1.18 -7.25
N ILE A 104 -6.19 0.79 -8.43
CA ILE A 104 -5.42 0.79 -9.68
C ILE A 104 -6.15 1.67 -10.68
N ASP A 105 -5.48 2.72 -11.11
CA ASP A 105 -5.93 3.59 -12.18
C ASP A 105 -5.35 3.13 -13.53
N ASP A 106 -6.13 3.28 -14.59
CA ASP A 106 -5.75 2.99 -15.98
C ASP A 106 -5.21 1.55 -16.26
N ILE A 107 -5.99 0.53 -15.90
CA ILE A 107 -5.72 -0.89 -16.22
C ILE A 107 -5.54 -1.15 -17.73
N ASN A 108 -6.02 -0.25 -18.61
CA ASN A 108 -5.89 -0.44 -20.05
C ASN A 108 -4.49 -0.14 -20.58
N TYR A 109 -3.64 0.56 -19.81
CA TYR A 109 -2.22 0.71 -20.13
C TYR A 109 -1.49 -0.64 -20.14
N ILE A 110 -1.86 -1.55 -19.23
CA ILE A 110 -1.33 -2.91 -19.10
C ILE A 110 -1.55 -3.73 -20.39
N LYS A 111 -2.67 -3.51 -21.07
CA LYS A 111 -3.01 -4.23 -22.32
C LYS A 111 -2.25 -3.75 -23.56
N LYS A 112 -1.60 -2.58 -23.52
CA LYS A 112 -0.89 -2.02 -24.69
C LYS A 112 0.58 -2.47 -24.79
N MET A 113 1.12 -3.11 -23.75
CA MET A 113 2.50 -3.60 -23.73
C MET A 113 2.63 -5.12 -23.95
N LEU A 114 1.51 -5.83 -24.18
CA LEU A 114 1.45 -7.23 -24.61
C LEU A 114 1.17 -7.32 -26.12
#